data_AF-A0A7L2Y668-F1
#
_entry.id   AF-A0A7L2Y668-F1
#
_cell.length_a   1.000
_cell.length_b   1.000
_cell.length_c   1.000
_cell.angle_alpha   90.00
_cell.angle_beta   90.00
_cell.angle_gamma   90.00
#
_symmetry.space_group_name_H-M   'P 1'
#
loop_
_entity.id
_entity.type
_entity.pdbx_description
1 polymer ?
#
loop_
_entity_poly.entity_id
_entity_poly.type
_entity_poly.pdbx_seq_one_letter_code
_entity_poly.pdbx_strand_id
1 'polypeptide(L)'
;EPHFVQVLPYGPYVYFFFREVAVELSALGKVLVARVARVCRNDRGGSPRVLERRWTSFLKVRLQCSVPGDTTFYFDVLKAVTPPQTLHGRPAVLALFGTQPNRQVDTQGVIPGSAVCAFYLADVERSFEGPFAEARGTTWTPVPEDRVPQPRPGCCAGMGAAAGVVTSGDFPDETLVFAKEHPLLHGAVSPAGGQPLFTHTGTRLTQLAVDTGAGPSRNQTVLFLGAEDGRVLKVLAAAQHPEVTQSPGGTPAPRDTRELGDSRDSGAKAVLLEEISLYDPGRCRGPRGAGVSSRVLGLELHLPGRELLVAFAGCLVRLPLSRCGGHSSCRGSCLAARDPYCVWMPSRGCVPFSEDLPSGFQQDVEGSLGISGSCQGATDAGDGDEDGDVAHG
;
A
#
# COMPACT_ATOMS: atom_id res chain seq x y z
N GLU A 1 4.19 -5.89 -22.36
CA GLU A 1 2.77 -5.99 -21.92
C GLU A 1 2.61 -5.32 -20.55
N PRO A 2 2.55 -3.97 -20.47
CA PRO A 2 2.31 -3.29 -19.21
C PRO A 2 0.82 -3.26 -18.86
N HIS A 3 0.51 -3.30 -17.56
CA HIS A 3 -0.80 -2.98 -17.02
C HIS A 3 -0.66 -1.79 -16.07
N PHE A 4 -1.13 -0.63 -16.51
CA PHE A 4 -1.10 0.60 -15.73
C PHE A 4 -2.06 0.54 -14.52
N VAL A 5 -1.63 1.13 -13.41
CA VAL A 5 -2.37 1.11 -12.13
C VAL A 5 -2.65 2.52 -11.63
N GLN A 6 -1.65 3.40 -11.66
CA GLN A 6 -1.79 4.77 -11.18
C GLN A 6 -0.85 5.71 -11.93
N VAL A 7 -1.26 6.97 -12.04
CA VAL A 7 -0.42 8.08 -12.51
C VAL A 7 -0.52 9.22 -11.51
N LEU A 8 0.61 9.82 -11.13
CA LEU A 8 0.59 10.99 -10.25
C LEU A 8 1.65 12.02 -10.62
N PRO A 9 1.30 13.31 -10.63
CA PRO A 9 2.25 14.40 -10.78
C PRO A 9 2.99 14.66 -9.45
N TYR A 10 4.33 14.65 -9.46
CA TYR A 10 5.14 15.07 -8.30
C TYR A 10 6.43 15.77 -8.76
N GLY A 11 6.75 16.92 -8.17
CA GLY A 11 7.88 17.76 -8.60
C GLY A 11 7.85 18.10 -10.10
N PRO A 12 8.99 18.07 -10.82
CA PRO A 12 9.04 18.32 -12.27
C PRO A 12 8.63 17.10 -13.13
N TYR A 13 8.19 16.00 -12.49
CA TYR A 13 7.94 14.73 -13.15
C TYR A 13 6.45 14.32 -13.11
N VAL A 14 6.11 13.37 -13.98
CA VAL A 14 4.91 12.53 -13.88
C VAL A 14 5.36 11.09 -13.63
N TYR A 15 4.85 10.46 -12.58
CA TYR A 15 5.16 9.09 -12.21
C TYR A 15 4.06 8.14 -12.66
N PHE A 16 4.45 7.02 -13.26
CA PHE A 16 3.55 5.96 -13.70
C PHE A 16 3.83 4.69 -12.91
N PHE A 17 2.81 4.18 -12.24
CA PHE A 17 2.86 2.93 -11.50
C PHE A 17 2.14 1.86 -12.31
N PHE A 18 2.82 0.76 -12.58
CA PHE A 18 2.32 -0.30 -13.42
C PHE A 18 2.98 -1.63 -13.07
N ARG A 19 2.50 -2.70 -13.68
CA ARG A 19 3.17 -4.01 -13.68
C ARG A 19 3.43 -4.45 -15.11
N GLU A 20 4.53 -5.16 -15.34
CA GLU A 20 4.91 -5.69 -16.65
C GLU A 20 5.63 -7.03 -16.50
N VAL A 21 5.84 -7.75 -17.61
CA VAL A 21 6.74 -8.90 -17.63
C VAL A 21 8.19 -8.41 -17.52
N ALA A 22 8.92 -8.91 -16.51
CA ALA A 22 10.31 -8.55 -16.24
C ALA A 22 11.26 -9.15 -17.28
N VAL A 23 11.93 -8.29 -18.05
CA VAL A 23 12.98 -8.72 -18.98
C VAL A 23 14.23 -9.18 -18.24
N GLU A 24 14.50 -8.60 -17.08
CA GLU A 24 15.64 -8.90 -16.22
C GLU A 24 15.54 -10.23 -15.48
N LEU A 25 14.33 -10.82 -15.45
CA LEU A 25 14.07 -12.12 -14.84
C LEU A 25 13.68 -13.18 -15.88
N SER A 26 13.98 -12.93 -17.16
CA SER A 26 13.62 -13.84 -18.26
C SER A 26 14.12 -15.28 -18.09
N ALA A 27 15.24 -15.49 -17.40
CA ALA A 27 15.77 -16.82 -17.05
C ALA A 27 14.82 -17.62 -16.12
N LEU A 28 13.95 -16.94 -15.36
CA LEU A 28 12.92 -17.54 -14.50
C LEU A 28 11.56 -17.70 -15.21
N GLY A 29 11.51 -17.43 -16.52
CA GLY A 29 10.29 -17.44 -17.31
C GLY A 29 9.53 -16.10 -17.28
N LYS A 30 8.21 -16.14 -17.51
CA LYS A 30 7.37 -14.94 -17.59
C LYS A 30 6.93 -14.48 -16.20
N VAL A 31 7.78 -13.73 -15.52
CA VAL A 31 7.52 -13.17 -14.19
C VAL A 31 6.99 -11.74 -14.31
N LEU A 32 5.85 -11.43 -13.67
CA LEU A 32 5.39 -10.04 -13.57
C LEU A 32 6.15 -9.32 -12.46
N VAL A 33 6.49 -8.04 -12.65
CA VAL A 33 7.04 -7.17 -11.61
C VAL A 33 6.32 -5.84 -11.58
N ALA A 34 6.30 -5.22 -10.39
CA ALA A 34 5.84 -3.87 -10.19
C ALA A 34 6.92 -2.85 -10.56
N ARG A 35 6.50 -1.77 -11.21
CA ARG A 35 7.36 -0.68 -11.67
C ARG A 35 6.80 0.65 -11.24
N VAL A 36 7.73 1.56 -10.97
CA VAL A 36 7.49 2.99 -11.09
C VAL A 36 8.36 3.51 -12.23
N ALA A 37 7.76 4.28 -13.13
CA ALA A 37 8.47 5.04 -14.16
C ALA A 37 8.25 6.53 -13.96
N ARG A 38 9.13 7.35 -14.52
CA ARG A 38 8.95 8.81 -14.56
C ARG A 38 9.21 9.36 -15.95
N VAL A 39 8.59 10.50 -16.24
CA VAL A 39 8.91 11.38 -17.39
C VAL A 39 8.93 12.83 -16.92
N CYS A 40 9.76 13.66 -17.52
CA CYS A 40 9.77 15.10 -17.31
C CYS A 40 8.49 15.73 -17.87
N ARG A 41 7.85 16.61 -17.10
CA ARG A 41 6.63 17.33 -17.55
C ARG A 41 6.89 18.24 -18.74
N ASN A 42 8.11 18.74 -18.87
CA ASN A 42 8.52 19.63 -19.96
C ASN A 42 9.17 18.89 -21.14
N ASP A 43 9.11 17.55 -21.18
CA ASP A 43 9.64 16.77 -22.31
C ASP A 43 8.86 17.09 -23.59
N ARG A 44 9.58 17.45 -24.66
CA ARG A 44 9.06 17.85 -25.97
C ARG A 44 9.40 16.83 -27.06
N GLY A 45 10.00 15.70 -26.71
CA GLY A 45 10.57 14.75 -27.66
C GLY A 45 12.05 15.03 -27.98
N GLY A 46 12.69 14.06 -28.63
CA GLY A 46 14.10 14.12 -28.99
C GLY A 46 14.38 14.88 -30.28
N SER A 47 15.64 14.83 -30.70
CA SER A 47 16.11 15.45 -31.95
C SER A 47 15.47 14.79 -33.18
N PRO A 48 15.53 15.41 -34.37
CA PRO A 48 15.06 14.78 -35.61
C PRO A 48 15.76 13.45 -35.93
N ARG A 49 16.92 13.18 -35.32
CA ARG A 49 17.70 11.96 -35.54
C ARG A 49 17.35 10.85 -34.56
N VAL A 50 17.00 11.20 -33.31
CA VAL A 50 16.83 10.24 -32.21
C VAL A 50 15.63 10.64 -31.34
N LEU A 51 14.72 9.69 -31.10
CA LEU A 51 13.53 9.88 -30.25
C LEU A 51 12.62 11.05 -30.71
N GLU A 52 12.59 11.37 -32.00
CA GLU A 52 11.63 12.36 -32.53
C GLU A 52 10.19 11.99 -32.11
N ARG A 53 9.49 12.93 -31.46
CA ARG A 53 8.12 12.77 -30.92
C ARG A 53 7.95 11.60 -29.93
N ARG A 54 9.03 11.17 -29.27
CA ARG A 54 9.03 10.13 -28.22
C ARG A 54 9.67 10.67 -26.96
N TRP A 55 9.27 10.14 -25.80
CA TRP A 55 9.86 10.53 -24.52
C TRP A 55 11.39 10.40 -24.53
N THR A 56 12.07 11.45 -24.07
CA THR A 56 13.53 11.50 -23.89
C THR A 56 13.93 11.24 -22.43
N SER A 57 12.96 11.34 -21.53
CA SER A 57 13.15 11.27 -20.08
C SER A 57 12.54 10.01 -19.43
N PHE A 58 12.01 9.07 -20.23
CA PHE A 58 11.37 7.86 -19.71
C PHE A 58 12.41 6.92 -19.08
N LEU A 59 12.31 6.76 -17.76
CA LEU A 59 13.05 5.75 -17.00
C LEU A 59 12.08 4.96 -16.14
N LYS A 60 12.41 3.69 -15.84
CA LYS A 60 11.66 2.83 -14.92
C LYS A 60 12.58 2.06 -13.98
N VAL A 61 12.06 1.77 -12.79
CA VAL A 61 12.74 0.98 -11.75
C VAL A 61 11.74 0.02 -11.08
N ARG A 62 12.23 -1.10 -10.54
CA ARG A 62 11.40 -2.06 -9.80
C ARG A 62 10.92 -1.47 -8.49
N LEU A 63 9.65 -1.70 -8.14
CA LEU A 63 9.15 -1.56 -6.77
C LEU A 63 9.22 -2.94 -6.11
N GLN A 64 9.86 -3.04 -4.95
CA GLN A 64 10.01 -4.31 -4.23
C GLN A 64 9.17 -4.29 -2.96
N CYS A 65 8.17 -5.18 -2.89
CA CYS A 65 7.41 -5.44 -1.66
C CYS A 65 7.64 -6.89 -1.26
N SER A 66 8.38 -7.11 -0.16
CA SER A 66 8.83 -8.44 0.23
C SER A 66 8.89 -8.60 1.74
N VAL A 67 8.62 -9.82 2.23
CA VAL A 67 8.80 -10.18 3.64
C VAL A 67 10.19 -10.80 3.80
N PRO A 68 11.04 -10.25 4.70
CA PRO A 68 12.33 -10.86 5.01
C PRO A 68 12.16 -12.17 5.81
N GLY A 69 13.10 -13.09 5.67
CA GLY A 69 13.14 -14.39 6.33
C GLY A 69 14.27 -15.25 5.75
N ASP A 70 14.38 -16.52 6.17
CA ASP A 70 15.39 -17.47 5.64
C ASP A 70 15.36 -17.54 4.10
N THR A 71 14.16 -17.41 3.54
CA THR A 71 13.95 -17.11 2.12
C THR A 71 13.07 -15.88 2.00
N THR A 72 13.47 -14.93 1.15
CA THR A 72 12.68 -13.71 0.92
C THR A 72 11.45 -14.03 0.08
N PHE A 73 10.27 -13.65 0.58
CA PHE A 73 9.00 -13.81 -0.15
C PHE A 73 8.58 -12.50 -0.82
N TYR A 74 8.34 -12.52 -2.13
CA TYR A 74 8.03 -11.33 -2.94
C TYR A 74 6.55 -11.24 -3.33
N PHE A 75 5.99 -10.04 -3.24
CA PHE A 75 4.69 -9.67 -3.80
C PHE A 75 4.92 -8.75 -5.00
N ASP A 76 4.99 -9.32 -6.19
CA ASP A 76 5.42 -8.58 -7.39
C ASP A 76 4.26 -7.99 -8.21
N VAL A 77 3.01 -8.40 -7.96
CA VAL A 77 1.87 -8.03 -8.81
C VAL A 77 1.17 -6.82 -8.24
N LEU A 78 1.55 -5.62 -8.70
CA LEU A 78 0.91 -4.36 -8.30
C LEU A 78 -0.59 -4.35 -8.62
N LYS A 79 -1.45 -4.00 -7.65
CA LYS A 79 -2.91 -3.95 -7.78
C LYS A 79 -3.48 -2.54 -7.72
N ALA A 80 -3.05 -1.75 -6.73
CA ALA A 80 -3.53 -0.38 -6.49
C ALA A 80 -2.41 0.47 -5.90
N VAL A 81 -2.44 1.78 -6.12
CA VAL A 81 -1.52 2.77 -5.53
C VAL A 81 -2.32 4.01 -5.14
N THR A 82 -2.12 4.48 -3.92
CA THR A 82 -2.77 5.70 -3.42
C THR A 82 -2.18 6.95 -4.07
N PRO A 83 -2.91 8.08 -4.07
CA PRO A 83 -2.29 9.40 -4.16
C PRO A 83 -1.25 9.58 -3.04
N PRO A 84 -0.32 10.55 -3.16
CA PRO A 84 0.63 10.86 -2.09
C PRO A 84 -0.09 11.14 -0.77
N GLN A 85 0.35 10.47 0.29
CA GLN A 85 -0.09 10.62 1.67
C GLN A 85 1.08 11.11 2.54
N THR A 86 0.78 11.67 3.70
CA THR A 86 1.81 12.01 4.70
C THR A 86 1.95 10.84 5.67
N LEU A 87 3.02 10.06 5.53
CA LEU A 87 3.35 8.95 6.43
C LEU A 87 4.57 9.33 7.27
N HIS A 88 4.41 9.37 8.59
CA HIS A 88 5.48 9.77 9.53
C HIS A 88 6.13 11.12 9.16
N GLY A 89 5.30 12.09 8.78
CA GLY A 89 5.74 13.43 8.38
C GLY A 89 6.41 13.52 7.00
N ARG A 90 6.46 12.42 6.22
CA ARG A 90 7.08 12.40 4.89
C ARG A 90 6.07 12.01 3.80
N PRO A 91 6.16 12.60 2.59
CA PRO A 91 5.35 12.18 1.46
C PRO A 91 5.66 10.73 1.05
N ALA A 92 4.62 9.91 0.99
CA ALA A 92 4.72 8.50 0.61
C ALA A 92 3.52 8.08 -0.24
N VAL A 93 3.71 7.05 -1.06
CA VAL A 93 2.61 6.31 -1.68
C VAL A 93 2.46 4.97 -1.01
N LEU A 94 1.23 4.52 -0.81
CA LEU A 94 0.94 3.17 -0.37
C LEU A 94 0.45 2.35 -1.56
N ALA A 95 0.93 1.13 -1.65
CA ALA A 95 0.68 0.27 -2.80
C ALA A 95 0.28 -1.14 -2.32
N LEU A 96 -0.75 -1.67 -2.96
CA LEU A 96 -1.23 -3.03 -2.78
C LEU A 96 -0.59 -3.94 -3.83
N PHE A 97 -0.02 -5.05 -3.39
CA PHE A 97 0.61 -6.06 -4.21
C PHE A 97 -0.06 -7.41 -4.00
N GLY A 98 0.05 -8.28 -4.99
CA GLY A 98 -0.32 -9.69 -4.89
C GLY A 98 0.79 -10.62 -5.36
N THR A 99 0.60 -11.91 -5.12
CA THR A 99 1.43 -12.97 -5.71
C THR A 99 1.16 -13.15 -7.20
N GLN A 100 2.08 -13.82 -7.89
CA GLN A 100 1.96 -14.12 -9.33
C GLN A 100 0.62 -14.81 -9.63
N PRO A 101 -0.12 -14.42 -10.69
CA PRO A 101 -1.27 -15.17 -11.15
C PRO A 101 -0.79 -16.50 -11.75
N ASN A 102 -1.43 -17.61 -11.40
CA ASN A 102 -1.08 -18.92 -11.94
C ASN A 102 -1.13 -18.89 -13.48
N ARG A 103 -0.03 -19.24 -14.14
CA ARG A 103 0.01 -19.51 -15.58
C ARG A 103 0.15 -21.00 -15.91
N GLN A 104 0.38 -21.83 -14.88
CA GLN A 104 0.56 -23.26 -15.03
C GLN A 104 -0.67 -23.97 -14.46
N VAL A 105 -1.31 -24.75 -15.31
CA VAL A 105 -2.64 -25.38 -15.13
C VAL A 105 -2.65 -26.47 -14.04
N ASP A 106 -1.50 -26.83 -13.45
CA ASP A 106 -1.40 -28.05 -12.62
C ASP A 106 -0.94 -27.83 -11.17
N THR A 107 -0.89 -26.60 -10.66
CA THR A 107 -0.64 -26.34 -9.21
C THR A 107 -1.90 -25.83 -8.51
N GLN A 108 -2.79 -26.78 -8.28
CA GLN A 108 -3.91 -26.69 -7.33
C GLN A 108 -3.35 -26.55 -5.90
N GLY A 109 -2.77 -25.40 -5.53
CA GLY A 109 -2.15 -25.27 -4.19
C GLY A 109 -1.48 -23.94 -3.82
N VAL A 110 -1.27 -23.00 -4.76
CA VAL A 110 -0.69 -21.70 -4.38
C VAL A 110 -1.78 -20.80 -3.77
N ILE A 111 -1.69 -20.58 -2.46
CA ILE A 111 -2.59 -19.67 -1.72
C ILE A 111 -2.35 -18.24 -2.21
N PRO A 112 -3.37 -17.50 -2.69
CA PRO A 112 -3.19 -16.12 -3.08
C PRO A 112 -2.71 -15.29 -1.89
N GLY A 113 -1.61 -14.57 -2.07
CA GLY A 113 -1.07 -13.65 -1.09
C GLY A 113 -1.24 -12.22 -1.55
N SER A 114 -1.49 -11.31 -0.61
CA SER A 114 -1.51 -9.87 -0.82
C SER A 114 -0.66 -9.16 0.24
N ALA A 115 -0.09 -8.02 -0.11
CA ALA A 115 0.67 -7.19 0.83
C ALA A 115 0.48 -5.71 0.53
N VAL A 116 0.51 -4.89 1.57
CA VAL A 116 0.53 -3.42 1.45
C VAL A 116 1.92 -2.93 1.85
N CYS A 117 2.60 -2.24 0.94
CA CYS A 117 3.86 -1.58 1.22
C CYS A 117 3.71 -0.07 1.03
N ALA A 118 4.42 0.72 1.84
CA ALA A 118 4.58 2.15 1.63
C ALA A 118 5.93 2.45 0.98
N PHE A 119 6.03 3.50 0.17
CA PHE A 119 7.28 3.95 -0.44
C PHE A 119 7.38 5.46 -0.28
N TYR A 120 8.43 5.95 0.37
CA TYR A 120 8.67 7.39 0.45
C TYR A 120 9.01 7.93 -0.95
N LEU A 121 8.42 9.06 -1.31
CA LEU A 121 8.67 9.67 -2.62
C LEU A 121 10.14 10.09 -2.77
N ALA A 122 10.81 10.45 -1.68
CA ALA A 122 12.24 10.75 -1.70
C ALA A 122 13.12 9.53 -2.08
N ASP A 123 12.74 8.32 -1.64
CA ASP A 123 13.47 7.09 -1.98
C ASP A 123 13.18 6.68 -3.43
N VAL A 124 11.93 6.90 -3.89
CA VAL A 124 11.58 6.76 -5.31
C VAL A 124 12.42 7.74 -6.16
N GLU A 125 12.50 9.01 -5.80
CA GLU A 125 13.31 10.01 -6.52
C GLU A 125 14.78 9.63 -6.58
N ARG A 126 15.38 9.25 -5.44
CA ARG A 126 16.77 8.82 -5.35
C ARG A 126 17.07 7.61 -6.23
N SER A 127 16.13 6.66 -6.33
CA SER A 127 16.32 5.48 -7.18
C SER A 127 16.52 5.83 -8.66
N PHE A 128 15.97 6.96 -9.12
CA PHE A 128 16.15 7.44 -10.49
C PHE A 128 17.50 8.11 -10.76
N GLU A 129 18.29 8.35 -9.72
CA GLU A 129 19.69 8.78 -9.81
C GLU A 129 20.66 7.58 -9.81
N GLY A 130 20.14 6.38 -9.57
CA GLY A 130 20.90 5.13 -9.54
C GLY A 130 21.41 4.68 -10.92
N PRO A 131 22.23 3.62 -10.95
CA PRO A 131 22.84 3.10 -12.17
C PRO A 131 21.78 2.53 -13.13
N PHE A 132 22.04 2.67 -14.43
CA PHE A 132 21.24 2.00 -15.46
C PHE A 132 21.49 0.50 -15.45
N ALA A 133 20.54 -0.30 -15.91
CA ALA A 133 20.70 -1.74 -16.07
C ALA A 133 21.01 -2.08 -17.53
N GLU A 134 22.00 -2.95 -17.74
CA GLU A 134 22.30 -3.55 -19.05
C GLU A 134 22.33 -5.08 -18.97
N ALA A 135 21.95 -5.74 -20.06
CA ALA A 135 22.04 -7.18 -20.16
C ALA A 135 23.48 -7.61 -20.51
N ARG A 136 24.05 -8.50 -19.70
CA ARG A 136 25.30 -9.22 -19.95
C ARG A 136 25.02 -10.72 -19.97
N GLY A 137 24.80 -11.26 -21.17
CA GLY A 137 24.33 -12.62 -21.36
C GLY A 137 22.93 -12.80 -20.77
N THR A 138 22.79 -13.68 -19.78
CA THR A 138 21.54 -13.92 -19.05
C THR A 138 21.38 -13.07 -17.78
N THR A 139 22.41 -12.31 -17.42
CA THR A 139 22.43 -11.48 -16.19
C THR A 139 22.24 -10.01 -16.52
N TRP A 140 21.68 -9.26 -15.58
CA TRP A 140 21.51 -7.80 -15.71
C TRP A 140 22.39 -7.09 -14.70
N THR A 141 23.31 -6.27 -15.18
CA THR A 141 24.35 -5.62 -14.37
C THR A 141 24.21 -4.10 -14.43
N PRO A 142 24.70 -3.37 -13.41
CA PRO A 142 24.75 -1.92 -13.47
C PRO A 142 25.72 -1.45 -14.56
N VAL A 143 25.30 -0.45 -15.34
CA VAL A 143 26.15 0.26 -16.29
C VAL A 143 27.17 1.11 -15.49
N PRO A 144 28.48 0.97 -15.75
CA PRO A 144 29.49 1.84 -15.16
C PRO A 144 29.24 3.32 -15.47
N GLU A 145 29.43 4.19 -14.47
CA GLU A 145 29.09 5.62 -14.55
C GLU A 145 29.95 6.38 -15.59
N ASP A 146 31.18 5.95 -15.83
CA ASP A 146 32.09 6.49 -16.85
C ASP A 146 31.59 6.30 -18.29
N ARG A 147 30.65 5.36 -18.50
CA ARG A 147 29.98 5.15 -19.79
C ARG A 147 28.62 5.86 -19.89
N VAL A 148 28.19 6.56 -18.86
CA VAL A 148 26.93 7.31 -18.89
C VAL A 148 27.20 8.69 -19.51
N PRO A 149 26.53 9.05 -20.62
CA PRO A 149 26.78 10.32 -21.29
C PRO A 149 26.29 11.51 -20.47
N GLN A 150 26.77 12.71 -20.82
CA GLN A 150 26.34 13.97 -20.22
C GLN A 150 25.63 14.86 -21.26
N PRO A 151 24.54 15.56 -20.89
CA PRO A 151 23.85 15.49 -19.59
C PRO A 151 23.24 14.10 -19.30
N ARG A 152 23.18 13.70 -18.03
CA ARG A 152 22.70 12.36 -17.64
C ARG A 152 21.33 12.03 -18.25
N PRO A 153 21.17 10.92 -18.99
CA PRO A 153 19.88 10.47 -19.52
C PRO A 153 18.77 10.44 -18.45
N GLY A 154 17.60 10.98 -18.77
CA GLY A 154 16.47 11.08 -17.83
C GLY A 154 16.38 12.38 -17.02
N CYS A 155 17.36 13.29 -17.12
CA CYS A 155 17.24 14.64 -16.56
C CYS A 155 16.30 15.52 -17.41
N CYS A 156 15.74 16.57 -16.79
CA CYS A 156 14.85 17.50 -17.49
C CYS A 156 15.64 18.66 -18.10
N ALA A 157 15.34 19.01 -19.35
CA ALA A 157 15.91 20.20 -20.00
C ALA A 157 15.66 21.45 -19.15
N GLY A 158 16.67 22.31 -19.01
CA GLY A 158 16.63 23.54 -18.23
C GLY A 158 16.74 23.34 -16.72
N MET A 159 17.07 22.14 -16.24
CA MET A 159 17.15 21.82 -14.80
C MET A 159 18.45 21.11 -14.42
N GLY A 160 18.99 21.44 -13.24
CA GLY A 160 20.16 20.76 -12.66
C GLY A 160 21.34 20.68 -13.63
N ALA A 161 21.85 19.47 -13.85
CA ALA A 161 22.94 19.21 -14.78
C ALA A 161 22.64 19.55 -16.25
N ALA A 162 21.36 19.69 -16.63
CA ALA A 162 20.91 20.08 -17.96
C ALA A 162 20.38 21.52 -18.02
N ALA A 163 20.82 22.40 -17.12
CA ALA A 163 20.44 23.82 -17.14
C ALA A 163 20.76 24.53 -18.46
N GLY A 164 21.80 24.10 -19.18
CA GLY A 164 22.18 24.64 -20.49
C GLY A 164 21.36 24.10 -21.68
N VAL A 165 20.50 23.10 -21.47
CA VAL A 165 19.67 22.50 -22.53
C VAL A 165 18.31 23.20 -22.55
N VAL A 166 17.94 23.82 -23.67
CA VAL A 166 16.72 24.64 -23.77
C VAL A 166 15.47 23.76 -23.90
N THR A 167 15.47 22.82 -24.83
CA THR A 167 14.41 21.81 -24.99
C THR A 167 15.00 20.41 -25.07
N SER A 168 14.20 19.38 -24.78
CA SER A 168 14.63 17.98 -24.86
C SER A 168 15.11 17.55 -26.25
N GLY A 169 14.69 18.28 -27.30
CA GLY A 169 15.18 18.06 -28.67
C GLY A 169 16.64 18.46 -28.88
N ASP A 170 17.19 19.29 -27.99
CA ASP A 170 18.56 19.81 -28.05
C ASP A 170 19.55 18.93 -27.28
N PHE A 171 19.10 17.84 -26.64
CA PHE A 171 20.01 16.88 -26.02
C PHE A 171 20.95 16.27 -27.07
N PRO A 172 22.22 16.00 -26.71
CA PRO A 172 23.16 15.32 -27.60
C PRO A 172 22.60 13.97 -28.06
N ASP A 173 22.83 13.60 -29.31
CA ASP A 173 22.35 12.32 -29.86
C ASP A 173 22.81 11.12 -29.02
N GLU A 174 24.04 11.15 -28.49
CA GLU A 174 24.56 10.09 -27.62
C GLU A 174 23.72 9.92 -26.34
N THR A 175 23.28 11.03 -25.73
CA THR A 175 22.38 11.01 -24.58
C THR A 175 21.02 10.41 -24.94
N LEU A 176 20.47 10.78 -26.11
CA LEU A 176 19.18 10.29 -26.59
C LEU A 176 19.22 8.81 -26.99
N VAL A 177 20.31 8.36 -27.62
CA VAL A 177 20.53 6.94 -27.97
C VAL A 177 20.65 6.13 -26.69
N PHE A 178 21.44 6.60 -25.72
CA PHE A 178 21.57 5.91 -24.44
C PHE A 178 20.23 5.80 -23.72
N ALA A 179 19.45 6.90 -23.65
CA ALA A 179 18.12 6.91 -23.03
C ALA A 179 17.15 5.91 -23.68
N LYS A 180 17.21 5.79 -25.01
CA LYS A 180 16.41 4.84 -25.78
C LYS A 180 16.76 3.38 -25.47
N GLU A 181 18.05 3.10 -25.29
CA GLU A 181 18.57 1.74 -25.11
C GLU A 181 18.54 1.27 -23.64
N HIS A 182 18.62 2.20 -22.69
CA HIS A 182 18.71 1.93 -21.25
C HIS A 182 17.54 2.52 -20.44
N PRO A 183 16.27 2.18 -20.74
CA PRO A 183 15.12 2.72 -20.00
C PRO A 183 14.96 2.12 -18.59
N LEU A 184 15.64 1.00 -18.29
CA LEU A 184 15.55 0.29 -17.01
C LEU A 184 16.74 0.67 -16.11
N LEU A 185 16.44 1.02 -14.87
CA LEU A 185 17.44 1.22 -13.83
C LEU A 185 17.71 -0.07 -13.05
N HIS A 186 18.94 -0.22 -12.58
CA HIS A 186 19.37 -1.35 -11.77
C HIS A 186 18.94 -1.17 -10.31
N GLY A 187 18.70 -2.28 -9.62
CA GLY A 187 18.19 -2.30 -8.26
C GLY A 187 16.66 -2.17 -8.17
N ALA A 188 16.18 -1.84 -6.98
CA ALA A 188 14.75 -1.69 -6.69
C ALA A 188 14.52 -0.66 -5.59
N VAL A 189 13.33 -0.07 -5.56
CA VAL A 189 12.88 0.77 -4.45
C VAL A 189 12.38 -0.13 -3.32
N SER A 190 13.01 -0.03 -2.16
CA SER A 190 12.60 -0.72 -0.94
C SER A 190 11.40 -0.04 -0.28
N PRO A 191 10.55 -0.79 0.45
CA PRO A 191 9.44 -0.20 1.16
C PRO A 191 9.94 0.61 2.37
N ALA A 192 9.18 1.62 2.75
CA ALA A 192 9.33 2.31 4.03
C ALA A 192 9.33 1.27 5.16
N GLY A 193 10.30 1.37 6.08
CA GLY A 193 10.47 0.41 7.17
C GLY A 193 10.96 -0.99 6.75
N GLY A 194 11.36 -1.19 5.49
CA GLY A 194 12.01 -2.43 5.01
C GLY A 194 11.09 -3.64 4.80
N GLN A 195 9.81 -3.55 5.20
CA GLN A 195 8.85 -4.64 5.12
C GLN A 195 7.41 -4.14 4.88
N PRO A 196 6.45 -5.03 4.52
CA PRO A 196 5.05 -4.64 4.33
C PRO A 196 4.40 -4.13 5.63
N LEU A 197 3.49 -3.17 5.47
CA LEU A 197 2.61 -2.69 6.54
C LEU A 197 1.53 -3.70 6.93
N PHE A 198 1.17 -4.58 5.99
CA PHE A 198 0.15 -5.61 6.18
C PHE A 198 0.36 -6.72 5.13
N THR A 199 0.12 -7.97 5.53
CA THR A 199 0.07 -9.13 4.63
C THR A 199 -1.23 -9.91 4.86
N HIS A 200 -1.76 -10.50 3.79
CA HIS A 200 -2.98 -11.30 3.82
C HIS A 200 -2.85 -12.50 2.90
N THR A 201 -3.32 -13.66 3.36
CA THR A 201 -3.41 -14.89 2.57
C THR A 201 -4.87 -15.31 2.44
N GLY A 202 -5.25 -15.84 1.28
CA GLY A 202 -6.63 -16.29 1.03
C GLY A 202 -7.23 -15.55 -0.15
N THR A 203 -8.24 -14.72 0.09
CA THR A 203 -8.89 -13.97 -0.99
C THR A 203 -7.94 -12.89 -1.53
N ARG A 204 -7.92 -12.72 -2.86
CA ARG A 204 -7.17 -11.65 -3.51
C ARG A 204 -7.76 -10.29 -3.16
N LEU A 205 -6.89 -9.39 -2.74
CA LEU A 205 -7.21 -7.98 -2.56
C LEU A 205 -7.07 -7.23 -3.89
N THR A 206 -7.94 -6.26 -4.11
CA THR A 206 -8.11 -5.56 -5.40
C THR A 206 -7.96 -4.06 -5.29
N GLN A 207 -8.42 -3.47 -4.20
CA GLN A 207 -8.50 -2.02 -4.01
C GLN A 207 -7.90 -1.62 -2.66
N LEU A 208 -7.38 -0.39 -2.59
CA LEU A 208 -6.75 0.17 -1.40
C LEU A 208 -7.19 1.63 -1.21
N ALA A 209 -7.72 1.94 -0.03
CA ALA A 209 -7.87 3.30 0.48
C ALA A 209 -7.21 3.39 1.86
N VAL A 210 -6.67 4.55 2.22
CA VAL A 210 -5.82 4.72 3.41
C VAL A 210 -6.16 6.03 4.11
N ASP A 211 -6.30 5.97 5.43
CA ASP A 211 -6.20 7.13 6.32
C ASP A 211 -4.88 7.03 7.10
N THR A 212 -4.01 8.02 6.97
CA THR A 212 -2.71 8.06 7.68
C THR A 212 -2.76 8.88 8.98
N GLY A 213 -3.88 9.55 9.23
CA GLY A 213 -4.08 10.44 10.37
C GLY A 213 -5.31 10.08 11.20
N ALA A 214 -5.61 8.78 11.32
CA ALA A 214 -6.77 8.30 12.04
C ALA A 214 -6.60 8.48 13.57
N GLY A 215 -7.73 8.69 14.23
CA GLY A 215 -7.83 8.80 15.68
C GLY A 215 -7.39 10.14 16.29
N PRO A 216 -7.50 10.30 17.62
CA PRO A 216 -7.32 11.58 18.30
C PRO A 216 -5.92 12.20 18.13
N SER A 217 -4.89 11.36 18.14
CA SER A 217 -3.49 11.77 17.97
C SER A 217 -3.05 11.91 16.51
N ARG A 218 -3.94 11.62 15.55
CA ARG A 218 -3.67 11.69 14.10
C ARG A 218 -2.39 11.00 13.66
N ASN A 219 -2.07 9.87 14.29
CA ASN A 219 -0.85 9.10 14.06
C ASN A 219 -1.12 7.63 13.74
N GLN A 220 -2.39 7.23 13.65
CA GLN A 220 -2.76 5.86 13.31
C GLN A 220 -2.99 5.75 11.80
N THR A 221 -2.42 4.71 11.20
CA THR A 221 -2.66 4.40 9.79
C THR A 221 -3.69 3.28 9.68
N VAL A 222 -4.85 3.58 9.09
CA VAL A 222 -5.92 2.62 8.83
C VAL A 222 -6.01 2.34 7.34
N LEU A 223 -5.95 1.06 6.98
CA LEU A 223 -6.08 0.56 5.63
C LEU A 223 -7.50 0.03 5.42
N PHE A 224 -8.12 0.39 4.30
CA PHE A 224 -9.35 -0.21 3.79
C PHE A 224 -9.03 -0.97 2.50
N LEU A 225 -9.29 -2.27 2.50
CA LEU A 225 -8.86 -3.20 1.47
C LEU A 225 -10.07 -3.91 0.87
N GLY A 226 -10.33 -3.67 -0.41
CA GLY A 226 -11.40 -4.33 -1.15
C GLY A 226 -10.93 -5.69 -1.66
N ALA A 227 -11.82 -6.69 -1.63
CA ALA A 227 -11.51 -8.06 -2.04
C ALA A 227 -12.28 -8.51 -3.30
N GLU A 228 -11.81 -9.59 -3.94
CA GLU A 228 -12.50 -10.21 -5.09
C GLU A 228 -13.85 -10.83 -4.75
N ASP A 229 -14.08 -11.21 -3.49
CA ASP A 229 -15.34 -11.80 -3.03
C ASP A 229 -16.37 -10.78 -2.54
N GLY A 230 -16.02 -9.50 -2.51
CA GLY A 230 -16.91 -8.40 -2.12
C GLY A 230 -16.84 -7.98 -0.67
N ARG A 231 -15.89 -8.53 0.09
CA ARG A 231 -15.55 -8.03 1.42
C ARG A 231 -14.68 -6.78 1.36
N VAL A 232 -14.76 -5.98 2.41
CA VAL A 232 -13.82 -4.92 2.76
C VAL A 232 -13.17 -5.26 4.08
N LEU A 233 -11.84 -5.32 4.11
CA LEU A 233 -11.05 -5.49 5.32
C LEU A 233 -10.64 -4.10 5.80
N LYS A 234 -10.85 -3.84 7.10
CA LYS A 234 -10.36 -2.64 7.80
C LYS A 234 -9.24 -3.05 8.73
N VAL A 235 -8.06 -2.49 8.53
CA VAL A 235 -6.83 -2.93 9.18
C VAL A 235 -6.14 -1.73 9.81
N LEU A 236 -5.73 -1.85 11.07
CA LEU A 236 -4.74 -0.96 11.67
C LEU A 236 -3.35 -1.42 11.21
N ALA A 237 -2.63 -0.57 10.50
CA ALA A 237 -1.32 -0.92 9.97
C ALA A 237 -0.28 -1.14 11.08
N ALA A 238 0.73 -1.96 10.81
CA ALA A 238 1.89 -2.12 11.67
C ALA A 238 2.58 -0.75 11.90
N ALA A 239 2.83 -0.38 13.15
CA ALA A 239 3.64 0.79 13.44
C ALA A 239 5.09 0.50 13.01
N GLN A 240 5.60 1.22 12.01
CA GLN A 240 6.98 1.09 11.60
C GLN A 240 7.82 2.07 12.41
N HIS A 241 8.70 1.55 13.28
CA HIS A 241 9.75 2.37 13.85
C HIS A 241 10.71 2.79 12.73
N PRO A 242 11.12 4.07 12.64
CA PRO A 242 12.17 4.46 11.73
C PRO A 242 13.47 3.80 12.18
N GLU A 243 13.84 2.69 11.55
CA GLU A 243 15.18 2.15 11.73
C GLU A 243 16.20 3.19 11.28
N VAL A 244 17.05 3.62 12.21
CA VAL A 244 18.25 4.41 11.91
C VAL A 244 19.11 3.54 10.99
N THR A 245 19.16 3.90 9.72
CA THR A 245 19.99 3.21 8.72
C THR A 245 21.44 3.32 9.18
N GLN A 246 22.02 2.21 9.66
CA GLN A 246 23.47 2.15 9.91
C GLN A 246 24.19 2.39 8.59
N SER A 247 25.08 3.38 8.56
CA SER A 247 25.91 3.67 7.38
C SER A 247 26.76 2.46 6.98
N PRO A 248 26.91 2.16 5.68
CA PRO A 248 27.78 1.08 5.23
C PRO A 248 29.24 1.55 5.29
N GLY A 249 29.97 1.19 6.35
CA GLY A 249 31.38 1.59 6.45
C GLY A 249 32.20 1.14 7.67
N GLY A 250 31.77 0.16 8.45
CA GLY A 250 32.52 -0.32 9.61
C GLY A 250 32.87 -1.80 9.50
N THR A 251 34.16 -2.13 9.42
CA THR A 251 34.70 -3.50 9.45
C THR A 251 34.31 -4.21 10.75
N PRO A 252 33.75 -5.44 10.73
CA PRO A 252 33.41 -6.14 11.97
C PRO A 252 34.66 -6.79 12.57
N ALA A 253 35.02 -6.36 13.79
CA ALA A 253 35.93 -7.07 14.68
C ALA A 253 35.23 -8.31 15.28
N PRO A 254 35.96 -9.38 15.65
CA PRO A 254 35.33 -10.64 16.08
C PRO A 254 34.67 -10.54 17.47
N ARG A 255 33.32 -10.63 17.45
CA ARG A 255 32.36 -11.03 18.49
C ARG A 255 32.50 -12.43 19.08
N ASP A 256 33.06 -12.58 20.28
CA ASP A 256 32.95 -13.80 21.11
C ASP A 256 31.50 -14.27 21.29
N THR A 257 31.31 -15.59 21.20
CA THR A 257 30.05 -16.31 21.42
C THR A 257 29.62 -16.25 22.88
N ARG A 258 28.46 -15.65 23.16
CA ARG A 258 27.69 -15.89 24.38
C ARG A 258 26.18 -15.69 24.13
N GLU A 259 25.47 -16.81 24.34
CA GLU A 259 24.07 -16.97 24.78
C GLU A 259 22.95 -16.40 23.90
N LEU A 260 22.16 -17.32 23.31
CA LEU A 260 20.86 -17.07 22.69
C LEU A 260 19.89 -16.48 23.73
N GLY A 261 19.79 -15.16 23.75
CA GLY A 261 18.62 -14.45 24.26
C GLY A 261 17.60 -14.32 23.15
N ASP A 262 16.41 -14.88 23.38
CA ASP A 262 15.19 -14.75 22.59
C ASP A 262 14.91 -13.27 22.24
N SER A 263 15.32 -12.85 21.04
CA SER A 263 15.04 -11.51 20.52
C SER A 263 13.56 -11.42 20.19
N ARG A 264 12.77 -11.02 21.18
CA ARG A 264 11.38 -10.59 21.06
C ARG A 264 11.24 -9.68 19.84
N ASP A 265 10.61 -10.22 18.80
CA ASP A 265 10.03 -9.52 17.65
C ASP A 265 9.15 -8.37 18.17
N SER A 266 9.78 -7.21 18.39
CA SER A 266 9.16 -6.00 18.96
C SER A 266 8.62 -5.09 17.85
N GLY A 267 8.40 -5.63 16.65
CA GLY A 267 7.68 -4.95 15.58
C GLY A 267 6.19 -4.99 15.86
N ALA A 268 5.55 -3.83 16.01
CA ALA A 268 4.11 -3.74 16.12
C ALA A 268 3.46 -4.41 14.91
N LYS A 269 2.67 -5.48 15.13
CA LYS A 269 1.98 -6.19 14.05
C LYS A 269 0.71 -5.46 13.65
N ALA A 270 0.40 -5.50 12.36
CA ALA A 270 -0.88 -5.02 11.85
C ALA A 270 -2.04 -5.81 12.50
N VAL A 271 -3.16 -5.13 12.72
CA VAL A 271 -4.35 -5.69 13.37
C VAL A 271 -5.53 -5.60 12.42
N LEU A 272 -6.13 -6.75 12.07
CA LEU A 272 -7.41 -6.77 11.39
C LEU A 272 -8.49 -6.31 12.36
N LEU A 273 -9.03 -5.10 12.16
CA LEU A 273 -10.06 -4.53 13.02
C LEU A 273 -11.42 -5.12 12.68
N GLU A 274 -11.77 -5.11 11.39
CA GLU A 274 -13.09 -5.52 10.93
C GLU A 274 -13.00 -6.17 9.54
N GLU A 275 -13.83 -7.18 9.32
CA GLU A 275 -14.07 -7.79 8.01
C GLU A 275 -15.55 -7.62 7.66
N ILE A 276 -15.83 -7.01 6.51
CA ILE A 276 -17.15 -6.44 6.22
C ILE A 276 -17.65 -6.96 4.89
N SER A 277 -18.70 -7.78 4.94
CA SER A 277 -19.42 -8.25 3.75
C SER A 277 -20.45 -7.20 3.33
N LEU A 278 -20.21 -6.54 2.19
CA LEU A 278 -21.06 -5.42 1.71
C LEU A 278 -21.92 -5.78 0.49
N TYR A 279 -21.52 -6.79 -0.28
CA TYR A 279 -22.21 -7.13 -1.52
C TYR A 279 -23.53 -7.83 -1.25
N ASP A 280 -24.63 -7.17 -1.62
CA ASP A 280 -25.97 -7.73 -1.61
C ASP A 280 -26.44 -7.99 -3.06
N PRO A 281 -26.58 -9.27 -3.47
CA PRO A 281 -27.06 -9.61 -4.80
C PRO A 281 -28.46 -9.03 -5.12
N GLY A 282 -29.33 -8.86 -4.13
CA GLY A 282 -30.68 -8.32 -4.33
C GLY A 282 -30.66 -6.83 -4.68
N ARG A 283 -29.66 -6.09 -4.19
CA ARG A 283 -29.51 -4.64 -4.41
C ARG A 283 -28.54 -4.29 -5.52
N CYS A 284 -27.56 -5.15 -5.78
CA CYS A 284 -26.47 -4.89 -6.73
C CYS A 284 -26.63 -5.60 -8.07
N ARG A 285 -27.65 -6.47 -8.25
CA ARG A 285 -28.00 -7.01 -9.56
C ARG A 285 -28.89 -6.03 -10.32
N GLY A 286 -28.48 -5.67 -11.54
CA GLY A 286 -29.35 -4.98 -12.49
C GLY A 286 -30.43 -5.91 -13.07
N PRO A 287 -31.40 -5.37 -13.83
CA PRO A 287 -32.55 -6.13 -14.35
C PRO A 287 -32.20 -7.32 -15.27
N ARG A 288 -30.98 -7.36 -15.83
CA ARG A 288 -30.51 -8.42 -16.74
C ARG A 288 -29.72 -9.49 -15.98
N GLY A 289 -30.34 -10.04 -14.92
CA GLY A 289 -29.73 -10.97 -13.98
C GLY A 289 -29.03 -12.18 -14.63
N ALA A 290 -27.70 -12.10 -14.73
CA ALA A 290 -26.79 -13.24 -14.71
C ALA A 290 -25.37 -12.76 -14.34
N GLY A 291 -24.77 -13.32 -13.28
CA GLY A 291 -23.31 -13.33 -13.07
C GLY A 291 -22.59 -12.01 -12.75
N VAL A 292 -23.23 -11.02 -12.09
CA VAL A 292 -22.50 -9.80 -11.67
C VAL A 292 -21.49 -10.15 -10.59
N SER A 293 -20.20 -9.94 -10.89
CA SER A 293 -19.07 -10.17 -9.99
C SER A 293 -19.25 -9.36 -8.70
N SER A 294 -19.06 -10.01 -7.54
CA SER A 294 -19.02 -9.34 -6.23
C SER A 294 -17.70 -8.60 -5.98
N ARG A 295 -16.77 -8.60 -6.93
CA ARG A 295 -15.47 -7.95 -6.82
C ARG A 295 -15.61 -6.46 -6.51
N VAL A 296 -14.88 -6.00 -5.50
CA VAL A 296 -14.72 -4.57 -5.23
C VAL A 296 -13.88 -3.94 -6.36
N LEU A 297 -14.47 -2.98 -7.07
CA LEU A 297 -13.89 -2.30 -8.23
C LEU A 297 -13.28 -0.94 -7.92
N GLY A 298 -13.73 -0.30 -6.84
CA GLY A 298 -13.19 0.98 -6.39
C GLY A 298 -13.46 1.21 -4.92
N LEU A 299 -12.52 1.91 -4.28
CA LEU A 299 -12.65 2.41 -2.91
C LEU A 299 -12.30 3.90 -2.91
N GLU A 300 -13.17 4.71 -2.36
CA GLU A 300 -12.93 6.14 -2.19
C GLU A 300 -13.22 6.56 -0.75
N LEU A 301 -12.20 7.11 -0.10
CA LEU A 301 -12.28 7.54 1.29
C LEU A 301 -12.74 8.99 1.35
N HIS A 302 -13.89 9.23 1.98
CA HIS A 302 -14.44 10.56 2.19
C HIS A 302 -14.36 10.93 3.68
N LEU A 303 -13.20 11.47 4.10
CA LEU A 303 -12.94 11.84 5.49
C LEU A 303 -13.92 12.88 6.07
N PRO A 304 -14.32 13.96 5.36
CA PRO A 304 -15.24 14.96 5.90
C PRO A 304 -16.61 14.39 6.28
N GLY A 305 -17.19 13.54 5.42
CA GLY A 305 -18.43 12.83 5.72
C GLY A 305 -18.24 11.54 6.52
N ARG A 306 -16.98 11.18 6.85
CA ARG A 306 -16.60 9.98 7.62
C ARG A 306 -17.16 8.69 7.03
N GLU A 307 -17.03 8.55 5.72
CA GLU A 307 -17.54 7.41 4.96
C GLU A 307 -16.50 6.85 3.98
N LEU A 308 -16.61 5.56 3.69
CA LEU A 308 -15.95 4.87 2.61
C LEU A 308 -16.99 4.55 1.53
N LEU A 309 -16.76 5.01 0.31
CA LEU A 309 -17.55 4.66 -0.85
C LEU A 309 -16.96 3.39 -1.50
N VAL A 310 -17.79 2.37 -1.66
CA VAL A 310 -17.38 1.05 -2.18
C VAL A 310 -18.13 0.78 -3.48
N ALA A 311 -17.38 0.72 -4.58
CA ALA A 311 -17.94 0.49 -5.91
C ALA A 311 -17.87 -0.99 -6.30
N PHE A 312 -19.01 -1.51 -6.73
CA PHE A 312 -19.16 -2.81 -7.39
C PHE A 312 -19.62 -2.59 -8.84
N ALA A 313 -19.65 -3.65 -9.65
CA ALA A 313 -20.07 -3.53 -11.05
C ALA A 313 -21.51 -3.01 -11.24
N GLY A 314 -22.40 -3.22 -10.26
CA GLY A 314 -23.82 -2.86 -10.35
C GLY A 314 -24.34 -1.92 -9.28
N CYS A 315 -23.52 -1.48 -8.32
CA CYS A 315 -23.96 -0.64 -7.22
C CYS A 315 -22.80 0.14 -6.56
N LEU A 316 -23.16 1.18 -5.81
CA LEU A 316 -22.28 1.91 -4.91
C LEU A 316 -22.83 1.77 -3.48
N VAL A 317 -21.97 1.38 -2.54
CA VAL A 317 -22.32 1.22 -1.13
C VAL A 317 -21.58 2.27 -0.30
N ARG A 318 -22.30 2.95 0.58
CA ARG A 318 -21.73 3.87 1.58
C ARG A 318 -21.51 3.11 2.88
N LEU A 319 -20.29 3.09 3.37
CA LEU A 319 -19.91 2.44 4.63
C LEU A 319 -19.37 3.49 5.60
N PRO A 320 -19.98 3.70 6.78
CA PRO A 320 -19.39 4.54 7.82
C PRO A 320 -17.98 4.05 8.19
N LEU A 321 -17.02 4.97 8.39
CA LEU A 321 -15.64 4.58 8.74
C LEU A 321 -15.52 3.85 10.07
N SER A 322 -16.50 4.03 10.95
CA SER A 322 -16.56 3.45 12.27
C SER A 322 -17.97 2.97 12.61
N ARG A 323 -18.09 1.84 13.30
CA ARG A 323 -19.37 1.29 13.77
C ARG A 323 -19.44 1.27 15.30
N CYS A 324 -18.93 2.32 15.94
CA CYS A 324 -18.78 2.41 17.40
C CYS A 324 -20.08 2.15 18.17
N GLY A 325 -21.23 2.58 17.62
CA GLY A 325 -22.54 2.37 18.23
C GLY A 325 -22.89 0.89 18.45
N GLY A 326 -22.27 -0.04 17.72
CA GLY A 326 -22.43 -1.48 17.93
C GLY A 326 -21.93 -1.96 19.29
N HIS A 327 -21.05 -1.20 19.96
CA HIS A 327 -20.55 -1.52 21.31
C HIS A 327 -21.43 -0.93 22.43
N SER A 328 -22.39 -0.05 22.09
CA SER A 328 -23.36 0.52 23.03
C SER A 328 -22.72 1.07 24.33
N SER A 329 -23.22 0.68 25.50
CA SER A 329 -22.69 1.02 26.84
C SER A 329 -21.65 0.02 27.36
N CYS A 330 -21.11 -0.85 26.52
CA CYS A 330 -20.07 -1.78 26.94
C CYS A 330 -18.66 -1.21 26.76
N ARG A 331 -18.05 -0.76 27.86
CA ARG A 331 -16.66 -0.27 27.90
C ARG A 331 -15.66 -1.30 27.38
N GLY A 332 -15.77 -2.55 27.84
CA GLY A 332 -14.85 -3.63 27.47
C GLY A 332 -14.82 -3.86 25.97
N SER A 333 -16.00 -4.04 25.37
CA SER A 333 -16.16 -4.22 23.92
C SER A 333 -15.64 -3.01 23.11
N CYS A 334 -15.94 -1.79 23.54
CA CYS A 334 -15.48 -0.57 22.85
C CYS A 334 -13.95 -0.44 22.81
N LEU A 335 -13.29 -0.68 23.95
CA LEU A 335 -11.83 -0.57 24.04
C LEU A 335 -11.13 -1.76 23.35
N ALA A 336 -11.68 -2.97 23.48
CA ALA A 336 -11.16 -4.17 22.82
C ALA A 336 -11.31 -4.13 21.28
N ALA A 337 -12.17 -3.27 20.74
CA ALA A 337 -12.28 -3.05 19.30
C ALA A 337 -11.01 -2.45 18.68
N ARG A 338 -10.21 -1.72 19.48
CA ARG A 338 -8.95 -1.07 19.08
C ARG A 338 -9.08 -0.14 17.86
N ASP A 339 -10.30 0.25 17.51
CA ASP A 339 -10.60 1.07 16.36
C ASP A 339 -10.21 2.53 16.63
N PRO A 340 -9.25 3.12 15.89
CA PRO A 340 -8.82 4.51 16.10
C PRO A 340 -9.96 5.52 16.00
N TYR A 341 -11.05 5.17 15.30
CA TYR A 341 -12.20 6.06 15.16
C TYR A 341 -13.19 5.97 16.33
N CYS A 342 -13.06 5.00 17.24
CA CYS A 342 -13.99 4.79 18.36
C CYS A 342 -13.36 5.17 19.70
N VAL A 343 -14.15 5.83 20.54
CA VAL A 343 -13.76 6.19 21.91
C VAL A 343 -14.88 5.84 22.89
N TRP A 344 -14.50 5.44 24.09
CA TRP A 344 -15.42 5.18 25.19
C TRP A 344 -15.61 6.42 26.06
N MET A 345 -16.85 6.77 26.37
CA MET A 345 -17.19 7.80 27.35
C MET A 345 -18.17 7.27 28.41
N PRO A 346 -17.92 7.47 29.72
CA PRO A 346 -18.85 7.04 30.77
C PRO A 346 -20.28 7.54 30.60
N SER A 347 -20.46 8.76 30.07
CA SER A 347 -21.78 9.40 29.92
C SER A 347 -22.50 9.07 28.62
N ARG A 348 -21.82 8.55 27.60
CA ARG A 348 -22.37 8.38 26.24
C ARG A 348 -22.17 6.99 25.64
N GLY A 349 -21.44 6.11 26.33
CA GLY A 349 -21.05 4.82 25.79
C GLY A 349 -19.93 4.93 24.76
N CYS A 350 -19.89 3.98 23.82
CA CYS A 350 -18.95 3.96 22.72
C CYS A 350 -19.44 4.81 21.55
N VAL A 351 -18.67 5.81 21.14
CA VAL A 351 -19.06 6.72 20.06
C VAL A 351 -17.89 7.00 19.10
N PRO A 352 -18.18 7.48 17.88
CA PRO A 352 -17.14 7.96 16.98
C PRO A 352 -16.41 9.18 17.56
N PHE A 353 -15.08 9.17 17.53
CA PHE A 353 -14.26 10.32 17.93
C PHE A 353 -14.58 11.55 17.08
N SER A 354 -14.71 12.73 17.69
CA SER A 354 -14.68 14.02 16.99
C SER A 354 -13.94 15.04 17.85
N GLU A 355 -13.39 16.07 17.24
CA GLU A 355 -12.66 17.15 17.94
C GLU A 355 -13.57 17.90 18.95
N ASP A 356 -14.88 17.91 18.70
CA ASP A 356 -15.88 18.54 19.59
C ASP A 356 -16.23 17.71 20.84
N LEU A 357 -15.66 16.50 20.99
CA LEU A 357 -15.93 15.68 22.17
C LEU A 357 -15.26 16.26 23.42
N PRO A 358 -15.93 16.14 24.60
CA PRO A 358 -15.31 16.53 25.85
C PRO A 358 -14.10 15.65 26.17
N SER A 359 -13.15 16.21 26.92
CA SER A 359 -12.02 15.45 27.48
C SER A 359 -12.49 14.31 28.39
N GLY A 360 -11.64 13.30 28.59
CA GLY A 360 -11.93 12.17 29.48
C GLY A 360 -12.51 10.93 28.79
N PHE A 361 -12.56 10.94 27.46
CA PHE A 361 -12.77 9.72 26.68
C PHE A 361 -11.57 8.75 26.83
N GLN A 362 -11.83 7.47 26.61
CA GLN A 362 -10.83 6.40 26.73
C GLN A 362 -10.71 5.65 25.40
N GLN A 363 -9.47 5.23 25.07
CA GLN A 363 -9.15 4.43 23.88
C GLN A 363 -7.93 3.56 24.17
N ASP A 364 -7.87 2.35 23.61
CA ASP A 364 -6.70 1.46 23.69
C ASP A 364 -6.39 0.87 22.30
N VAL A 365 -5.86 1.69 21.39
CA VAL A 365 -5.54 1.24 20.02
C VAL A 365 -4.39 0.22 20.02
N GLU A 366 -3.41 0.40 20.90
CA GLU A 366 -2.24 -0.48 21.03
C GLU A 366 -2.58 -1.84 21.67
N GLY A 367 -3.74 -1.95 22.33
CA GLY A 367 -4.15 -3.16 23.05
C GLY A 367 -3.31 -3.41 24.32
N SER A 368 -2.69 -2.35 24.84
CA SER A 368 -1.75 -2.39 25.96
C SER A 368 -2.42 -2.73 27.29
N LEU A 369 -3.72 -2.45 27.41
CA LEU A 369 -4.47 -2.64 28.65
C LEU A 369 -4.98 -4.08 28.80
N GLY A 370 -4.80 -4.94 27.79
CA GLY A 370 -5.23 -6.34 27.83
C GLY A 370 -6.73 -6.52 28.10
N ILE A 371 -7.53 -5.53 27.71
CA ILE A 371 -8.97 -5.49 28.02
C ILE A 371 -9.68 -6.59 27.24
N SER A 372 -10.36 -7.49 27.97
CA SER A 372 -11.26 -8.46 27.36
C SER A 372 -12.50 -7.73 26.84
N GLY A 373 -12.97 -8.11 25.65
CA GLY A 373 -14.21 -7.57 25.04
C GLY A 373 -15.49 -7.97 25.77
N SER A 374 -15.39 -8.63 26.94
CA SER A 374 -16.52 -9.06 27.74
C SER A 374 -17.21 -7.87 28.43
N CYS A 375 -18.53 -7.93 28.46
CA CYS A 375 -19.39 -6.98 29.14
C CYS A 375 -19.91 -7.64 30.42
N GLN A 376 -19.09 -7.69 31.47
CA GLN A 376 -19.58 -8.15 32.77
C GLN A 376 -20.24 -6.97 33.50
N GLY A 377 -21.55 -7.07 33.73
CA GLY A 377 -22.31 -6.19 34.62
C GLY A 377 -23.20 -5.15 33.95
N ALA A 378 -24.23 -5.60 33.21
CA ALA A 378 -25.55 -5.00 33.39
C ALA A 378 -26.20 -5.84 34.50
N THR A 379 -26.29 -5.31 35.71
CA THR A 379 -27.06 -5.92 36.79
C THR A 379 -28.48 -6.12 36.31
N ASP A 380 -28.97 -7.38 36.38
CA ASP A 380 -30.38 -7.69 36.49
C ASP A 380 -30.98 -6.80 37.59
N ALA A 381 -31.69 -5.77 37.17
CA ALA A 381 -32.66 -5.09 38.01
C ALA A 381 -33.99 -5.80 37.71
N GLY A 382 -34.43 -6.60 38.67
CA GLY A 382 -35.53 -7.54 38.49
C GLY A 382 -36.89 -6.89 38.22
N ASP A 383 -37.70 -7.63 37.47
CA ASP A 383 -39.06 -7.99 37.85
C ASP A 383 -39.02 -9.53 37.91
N GLY A 384 -39.38 -10.21 39.00
CA GLY A 384 -40.59 -9.99 39.76
C GLY A 384 -41.70 -10.74 39.03
N ASP A 385 -41.95 -11.98 39.47
CA ASP A 385 -42.93 -12.93 38.93
C ASP A 385 -44.24 -12.29 38.42
N GLU A 386 -44.72 -12.72 37.25
CA GLU A 386 -46.13 -13.06 37.10
C GLU A 386 -46.35 -14.11 36.00
N ASP A 387 -46.96 -15.20 36.45
CA ASP A 387 -47.39 -16.42 35.79
C ASP A 387 -48.52 -16.14 34.79
N GLY A 388 -48.59 -16.88 33.68
CA GLY A 388 -49.67 -16.69 32.70
C GLY A 388 -49.51 -17.45 31.39
N ASP A 389 -49.91 -18.73 31.41
CA ASP A 389 -50.33 -19.53 30.26
C ASP A 389 -51.09 -18.71 29.18
N VAL A 390 -50.90 -19.07 27.90
CA VAL A 390 -51.97 -19.65 27.04
C VAL A 390 -51.47 -19.96 25.61
N ALA A 391 -51.93 -21.13 25.19
CA ALA A 391 -51.80 -21.90 23.96
C ALA A 391 -51.89 -21.22 22.58
N HIS A 392 -51.32 -21.99 21.64
CA HIS A 392 -51.55 -22.06 20.20
C HIS A 392 -52.95 -21.65 19.68
N GLY A 393 -52.92 -20.92 18.56
CA GLY A 393 -53.99 -20.79 17.58
C GLY A 393 -53.39 -20.45 16.22
#